data_AF-A9UKJ2-F1
#
_entry.id   AF-A9UKJ2-F1
#
_cell.length_a   1.000
_cell.length_b   1.000
_cell.length_c   1.000
_cell.angle_alpha   90.00
_cell.angle_beta   90.00
_cell.angle_gamma   90.00
#
_symmetry.space_group_name_H-M   'P 1'
#
loop_
_entity.id
_entity.type
_entity.pdbx_description
1 polymer ?
#
loop_
_entity_poly.entity_id
_entity_poly.type
_entity_poly.pdbx_seq_one_letter_code
_entity_poly.pdbx_strand_id
1 'polypeptide(L)'
;MVGLAEASRLGIRAFEESERVELRPNFTEGDVQAVIWAAYRQVMGNEHLMQRERLTSAESLLRQGEITVRDFVRALAVSELYRKKFFYGNSQVRFIELNYKHLLGRAPLDESEMAFPVD
;
A
#
# COMPACT_ATOMS: atom_id res chain seq x y z
N MET A 1 -5.46 30.02 4.56
CA MET A 1 -4.32 29.35 5.26
C MET A 1 -4.69 28.85 6.67
N VAL A 2 -5.96 28.48 6.94
CA VAL A 2 -6.39 27.94 8.25
C VAL A 2 -6.36 26.40 8.27
N GLY A 3 -6.44 25.74 7.10
CA GLY A 3 -6.49 24.27 7.01
C GLY A 3 -5.22 23.53 7.43
N LEU A 4 -4.04 24.06 7.10
CA LEU A 4 -2.74 23.40 7.37
C LEU A 4 -2.42 23.27 8.87
N ALA A 5 -2.82 24.25 9.68
CA ALA A 5 -2.55 24.23 11.13
C ALA A 5 -3.45 23.21 11.86
N GLU A 6 -4.70 23.05 11.44
CA GLU A 6 -5.65 22.11 12.03
C GLU A 6 -5.42 20.67 11.56
N ALA A 7 -5.03 20.46 10.30
CA ALA A 7 -4.67 19.14 9.77
C ALA A 7 -3.52 18.48 10.56
N SER A 8 -2.56 19.28 11.05
CA SER A 8 -1.49 18.79 11.91
C SER A 8 -1.98 18.20 13.23
N ARG A 9 -3.12 18.65 13.77
CA ARG A 9 -3.69 18.12 15.01
C ARG A 9 -4.41 16.79 14.82
N LEU A 10 -4.84 16.51 13.58
CA LEU A 10 -5.52 15.27 13.21
C LEU A 10 -4.54 14.14 12.85
N GLY A 11 -3.23 14.39 12.90
CA GLY A 11 -2.20 13.39 12.61
C GLY A 11 -1.99 13.08 11.13
N ILE A 12 -2.57 13.88 10.21
CA ILE A 12 -2.48 13.66 8.76
C ILE A 12 -1.35 14.43 8.08
N ARG A 13 -0.61 15.26 8.83
CA ARG A 13 0.47 16.12 8.30
C ARG A 13 1.50 15.35 7.46
N ALA A 14 1.93 14.18 7.93
CA ALA A 14 2.90 13.35 7.21
C ALA A 14 2.40 12.90 5.83
N PHE A 15 1.08 12.78 5.64
CA PHE A 15 0.47 12.43 4.36
C PHE A 15 0.23 13.64 3.48
N GLU A 16 -0.09 14.81 4.07
CA GLU A 16 -0.24 16.07 3.31
C GLU A 16 1.09 16.59 2.78
N GLU A 17 2.16 16.47 3.56
CA GLU A 17 3.51 16.90 3.19
C GLU A 17 4.22 15.88 2.28
N SER A 18 3.72 14.63 2.21
CA SER A 18 4.32 13.61 1.35
C SER A 18 4.00 13.89 -0.11
N GLU A 19 5.05 14.03 -0.92
CA GLU A 19 4.88 14.11 -2.36
C GLU A 19 4.35 12.78 -2.94
N ARG A 20 3.68 12.90 -4.08
CA ARG A 20 3.23 11.72 -4.85
C ARG A 20 4.47 10.96 -5.32
N VAL A 21 4.53 9.68 -4.95
CA VAL A 21 5.58 8.76 -5.41
C VAL A 21 5.18 8.14 -6.74
N GLU A 22 6.03 8.25 -7.75
CA GLU A 22 5.83 7.68 -9.08
C GLU A 22 7.15 7.17 -9.69
N LEU A 23 7.06 6.14 -10.51
CA LEU A 23 8.21 5.59 -11.24
C LEU A 23 8.10 6.00 -12.71
N ARG A 24 8.94 6.94 -13.16
CA ARG A 24 8.97 7.43 -14.54
C ARG A 24 9.97 6.64 -15.40
N PRO A 25 9.85 6.66 -16.74
CA PRO A 25 10.88 6.09 -17.62
C PRO A 25 12.27 6.68 -17.34
N ASN A 26 13.32 5.88 -17.57
CA ASN A 26 14.72 6.23 -17.25
C ASN A 26 14.97 6.49 -15.75
N PHE A 27 14.25 5.76 -14.88
CA PHE A 27 14.44 5.82 -13.44
C PHE A 27 15.83 5.34 -13.02
N THR A 28 16.31 5.87 -11.90
CA THR A 28 17.53 5.43 -11.23
C THR A 28 17.24 4.31 -10.22
N GLU A 29 18.27 3.61 -9.73
CA GLU A 29 18.10 2.65 -8.64
C GLU A 29 17.51 3.30 -7.37
N GLY A 30 17.84 4.58 -7.12
CA GLY A 30 17.26 5.34 -6.01
C GLY A 30 15.75 5.52 -6.14
N ASP A 31 15.27 5.82 -7.35
CA ASP A 31 13.85 6.06 -7.62
C ASP A 31 13.03 4.78 -7.44
N VAL A 32 13.49 3.65 -8.00
CA VAL A 32 12.80 2.36 -7.84
C VAL A 32 12.84 1.89 -6.39
N GLN A 33 13.95 2.10 -5.68
CA GLN A 33 14.04 1.77 -4.27
C GLN A 33 13.04 2.60 -3.44
N ALA A 34 12.89 3.89 -3.72
CA ALA A 34 11.91 4.76 -3.07
C ALA A 34 10.47 4.28 -3.31
N VAL A 35 10.14 3.90 -4.55
CA VAL A 35 8.83 3.36 -4.93
C VAL A 35 8.56 2.03 -4.23
N ILE A 36 9.55 1.12 -4.15
CA ILE A 36 9.42 -0.14 -3.43
C ILE A 36 9.09 0.11 -1.95
N TRP A 37 9.84 1.01 -1.29
CA TRP A 37 9.59 1.35 0.11
C TRP A 37 8.21 1.99 0.33
N ALA A 38 7.81 2.91 -0.55
CA ALA A 38 6.49 3.54 -0.49
C ALA A 38 5.36 2.52 -0.66
N ALA A 39 5.51 1.59 -1.61
CA ALA A 39 4.53 0.53 -1.85
C ALA A 39 4.40 -0.42 -0.65
N TYR A 40 5.52 -0.87 -0.05
CA TYR A 40 5.45 -1.67 1.19
C TYR A 40 4.79 -0.89 2.32
N ARG A 41 5.17 0.38 2.54
CA ARG A 41 4.60 1.20 3.61
C ARG A 41 3.09 1.37 3.42
N GLN A 42 2.64 1.61 2.21
CA GLN A 42 1.22 1.79 1.91
C GLN A 42 0.44 0.48 2.03
N VAL A 43 0.87 -0.56 1.34
CA VAL A 43 0.14 -1.83 1.26
C VAL A 43 0.16 -2.55 2.60
N MET A 44 1.25 -2.47 3.37
CA MET A 44 1.35 -3.12 4.69
C MET A 44 0.86 -2.23 5.83
N GLY A 45 0.22 -1.09 5.55
CA GLY A 45 -0.33 -0.21 6.59
C GLY A 45 0.73 0.35 7.56
N ASN A 46 1.94 0.60 7.06
CA ASN A 46 3.13 1.03 7.82
C ASN A 46 3.60 0.03 8.89
N GLU A 47 3.33 -1.25 8.68
CA GLU A 47 3.82 -2.31 9.58
C GLU A 47 5.33 -2.55 9.40
N HIS A 48 5.99 -2.93 10.49
CA HIS A 48 7.41 -3.25 10.46
C HIS A 48 7.65 -4.59 9.75
N LEU A 49 8.51 -4.58 8.74
CA LEU A 49 8.89 -5.75 7.96
C LEU A 49 10.36 -6.10 8.18
N MET A 50 10.63 -7.37 8.46
CA MET A 50 11.98 -7.91 8.50
C MET A 50 12.50 -8.15 7.08
N GLN A 51 13.82 -8.09 6.89
CA GLN A 51 14.42 -8.30 5.56
C GLN A 51 14.02 -9.63 4.92
N ARG A 52 13.89 -10.69 5.73
CA ARG A 52 13.48 -12.03 5.27
C ARG A 52 12.04 -12.14 4.77
N GLU A 53 11.19 -11.18 5.10
CA GLU A 53 9.78 -11.18 4.73
C GLU A 53 9.55 -10.49 3.38
N ARG A 54 10.55 -9.76 2.87
CA ARG A 54 10.47 -9.02 1.62
C ARG A 54 10.31 -9.96 0.42
N LEU A 55 9.45 -9.55 -0.52
CA LEU A 55 9.23 -10.23 -1.80
C LEU A 55 10.34 -9.85 -2.80
N THR A 56 11.55 -10.34 -2.55
CA THR A 56 12.75 -10.00 -3.34
C THR A 56 12.59 -10.27 -4.83
N SER A 57 11.91 -11.36 -5.21
CA SER A 57 11.63 -11.66 -6.63
C SER A 57 10.78 -10.59 -7.30
N ALA A 58 9.72 -10.11 -6.63
CA ALA A 58 8.86 -9.06 -7.17
C ALA A 58 9.58 -7.71 -7.23
N GLU A 59 10.46 -7.43 -6.26
CA GLU A 59 11.32 -6.24 -6.30
C GLU A 59 12.28 -6.27 -7.48
N SER A 60 12.91 -7.42 -7.76
CA SER A 60 13.80 -7.59 -8.91
C SER A 60 13.07 -7.40 -10.24
N LEU A 61 11.85 -7.93 -10.37
CA LEU A 61 11.02 -7.71 -11.57
C LEU A 61 10.70 -6.23 -11.77
N LEU A 62 10.38 -5.50 -10.70
CA LEU A 62 10.12 -4.06 -10.79
C LEU A 62 11.39 -3.27 -11.14
N ARG A 63 12.55 -3.62 -10.55
CA ARG A 63 13.85 -3.00 -10.88
C ARG A 63 14.23 -3.17 -12.35
N GLN A 64 13.89 -4.30 -12.94
CA GLN A 64 14.14 -4.59 -14.36
C GLN A 64 13.11 -3.95 -15.29
N GLY A 65 12.01 -3.40 -14.76
CA GLY A 65 10.92 -2.86 -15.56
C GLY A 65 10.03 -3.92 -16.21
N GLU A 66 10.15 -5.19 -15.80
CA GLU A 66 9.35 -6.32 -16.31
C GLU A 66 7.89 -6.28 -15.83
N ILE A 67 7.65 -5.60 -14.71
CA ILE A 67 6.32 -5.38 -14.15
C ILE A 67 6.10 -3.91 -13.83
N THR A 68 4.84 -3.46 -13.88
CA THR A 68 4.50 -2.09 -13.49
C THR A 68 4.42 -1.94 -11.96
N VAL A 69 4.42 -0.70 -11.47
CA VAL A 69 4.14 -0.42 -10.04
C VAL A 69 2.79 -1.01 -9.60
N ARG A 70 1.78 -0.99 -10.48
CA ARG A 70 0.47 -1.60 -10.22
C ARG A 70 0.58 -3.12 -10.03
N ASP A 71 1.38 -3.78 -10.84
CA ASP A 71 1.61 -5.22 -10.74
C ASP A 71 2.42 -5.57 -9.49
N PHE A 72 3.39 -4.73 -9.12
CA PHE A 72 4.12 -4.88 -7.87
C PHE A 72 3.19 -4.74 -6.65
N VAL A 73 2.32 -3.71 -6.63
CA VAL A 73 1.28 -3.56 -5.58
C VAL A 73 0.35 -4.78 -5.53
N ARG A 74 -0.05 -5.32 -6.69
CA ARG A 74 -0.84 -6.56 -6.75
C ARG A 74 -0.07 -7.75 -6.17
N ALA A 75 1.23 -7.90 -6.48
CA ALA A 75 2.07 -8.96 -5.94
C ALA A 75 2.16 -8.89 -4.41
N LEU A 76 2.26 -7.69 -3.84
CA LEU A 76 2.21 -7.47 -2.40
C LEU A 76 0.86 -7.88 -1.82
N ALA A 77 -0.26 -7.44 -2.40
CA ALA A 77 -1.61 -7.70 -1.89
C ALA A 77 -2.00 -9.19 -1.93
N VAL A 78 -1.52 -9.95 -2.91
CA VAL A 78 -1.82 -11.39 -3.06
C VAL A 78 -0.82 -12.27 -2.29
N SER A 79 0.27 -11.68 -1.78
CA SER A 79 1.33 -12.40 -1.09
C SER A 79 0.86 -13.14 0.17
N GLU A 80 1.55 -14.23 0.49
CA GLU A 80 1.34 -14.95 1.74
C GLU A 80 1.64 -14.07 2.97
N LEU A 81 2.58 -13.13 2.84
CA LEU A 81 2.87 -12.13 3.87
C LEU A 81 1.64 -11.29 4.20
N TYR A 82 0.98 -10.74 3.17
CA TYR A 82 -0.22 -9.92 3.34
C TYR A 82 -1.38 -10.74 3.91
N ARG A 83 -1.58 -11.97 3.44
CA ARG A 83 -2.60 -12.88 3.95
C ARG A 83 -2.40 -13.22 5.43
N LYS A 84 -1.16 -13.52 5.84
CA LYS A 84 -0.84 -13.79 7.25
C LYS A 84 -1.15 -12.62 8.16
N LYS A 85 -0.87 -11.39 7.73
CA LYS A 85 -1.07 -10.19 8.54
C LYS A 85 -2.53 -9.74 8.58
N PHE A 86 -3.22 -9.75 7.45
CA PHE A 86 -4.52 -9.09 7.33
C PHE A 86 -5.70 -10.02 7.03
N PHE A 87 -5.46 -11.23 6.51
CA PHE A 87 -6.53 -12.17 6.17
C PHE A 87 -6.78 -13.20 7.27
N TYR A 88 -5.78 -14.05 7.60
CA TYR A 88 -6.03 -15.23 8.46
C TYR A 88 -6.49 -14.91 9.88
N GLY A 89 -6.08 -13.77 10.45
CA GLY A 89 -6.43 -13.37 11.81
C GLY A 89 -7.63 -12.43 11.93
N ASN A 90 -8.28 -12.05 10.83
CA ASN A 90 -9.33 -11.04 10.84
C ASN A 90 -10.67 -11.60 10.36
N SER A 91 -11.76 -10.96 10.79
CA SER A 91 -13.07 -11.21 10.17
C SER A 91 -13.07 -10.75 8.72
N GLN A 92 -13.95 -11.32 7.91
CA GLN A 92 -14.11 -10.95 6.50
C GLN A 92 -14.37 -9.45 6.33
N VAL A 93 -15.27 -8.88 7.15
CA VAL A 93 -15.57 -7.45 7.19
C VAL A 93 -14.31 -6.62 7.41
N ARG A 94 -13.51 -6.98 8.41
CA ARG A 94 -12.27 -6.28 8.72
C ARG A 94 -11.23 -6.39 7.60
N PHE A 95 -11.15 -7.55 6.95
CA PHE A 95 -10.26 -7.74 5.81
C PHE A 95 -10.64 -6.84 4.63
N ILE A 96 -11.95 -6.70 4.35
CA ILE A 96 -12.44 -5.81 3.29
C ILE A 96 -12.08 -4.36 3.61
N GLU A 97 -12.37 -3.87 4.82
CA GLU A 97 -12.00 -2.51 5.24
C GLU A 97 -10.50 -2.23 5.08
N LEU A 98 -9.66 -3.19 5.48
CA LEU A 98 -8.20 -3.07 5.36
C LEU A 98 -7.77 -3.01 3.89
N ASN A 99 -8.40 -3.79 3.00
CA ASN A 99 -8.12 -3.72 1.57
C ASN A 99 -8.48 -2.35 0.97
N TYR A 100 -9.63 -1.78 1.34
CA TYR A 100 -10.01 -0.42 0.93
C TYR A 100 -8.97 0.60 1.42
N LYS A 101 -8.54 0.50 2.68
CA LYS A 101 -7.51 1.37 3.23
C LYS A 101 -6.16 1.23 2.52
N HIS A 102 -5.65 0.01 2.34
CA HIS A 102 -4.31 -0.25 1.82
C HIS A 102 -4.22 -0.02 0.30
N LEU A 103 -5.25 -0.40 -0.46
CA LEU A 103 -5.21 -0.37 -1.93
C LEU A 103 -5.85 0.89 -2.52
N LEU A 104 -6.91 1.41 -1.90
CA LEU A 104 -7.65 2.57 -2.40
C LEU A 104 -7.44 3.84 -1.55
N GLY A 105 -6.88 3.72 -0.35
CA GLY A 105 -6.60 4.86 0.52
C GLY A 105 -7.85 5.49 1.14
N ARG A 106 -8.98 4.78 1.17
CA ARG A 106 -10.27 5.28 1.68
C ARG A 106 -11.03 4.22 2.47
N ALA A 107 -12.09 4.64 3.16
CA ALA A 107 -13.05 3.71 3.73
C ALA A 107 -14.08 3.25 2.67
N PRO A 108 -14.74 2.08 2.88
CA PRO A 108 -15.97 1.74 2.18
C PRO A 108 -17.03 2.83 2.40
N LEU A 109 -17.81 3.15 1.35
CA LEU A 109 -18.83 4.20 1.39
C LEU A 109 -20.14 3.72 2.00
N ASP A 110 -20.53 2.49 1.71
CA ASP A 110 -21.80 1.89 2.12
C ASP A 110 -21.71 0.36 2.21
N GLU A 111 -22.84 -0.27 2.56
CA GLU A 111 -22.97 -1.72 2.64
C GLU A 111 -22.79 -2.41 1.28
N SER A 112 -23.13 -1.76 0.17
CA SER A 112 -22.99 -2.34 -1.16
C SER A 112 -21.53 -2.57 -1.53
N GLU A 113 -20.64 -1.64 -1.17
CA GLU A 113 -19.18 -1.79 -1.32
C GLU A 113 -18.58 -2.90 -0.43
N MET A 114 -19.28 -3.27 0.64
CA MET A 114 -18.90 -4.36 1.55
C MET A 114 -19.43 -5.72 1.10
N ALA A 115 -20.61 -5.76 0.47
CA ALA A 115 -21.21 -6.99 -0.07
C ALA A 115 -20.57 -7.42 -1.39
N PHE A 116 -20.25 -6.48 -2.28
CA PHE A 116 -19.71 -6.76 -3.61
C PHE A 116 -18.48 -7.70 -3.65
N PRO A 117 -17.49 -7.61 -2.74
CA PRO A 117 -16.35 -8.53 -2.73
C PRO A 117 -16.64 -9.93 -2.17
N VAL A 118 -17.83 -10.14 -1.60
CA VAL A 118 -18.25 -11.39 -0.93
C VAL A 118 -19.14 -12.25 -1.82
N ASP A 119 -19.89 -11.62 -2.73
CA ASP A 119 -20.75 -12.26 -3.73
C ASP A 119 -19.94 -12.96 -4.85
#